data_AF-A0AAC8YWN1-F1
#
_entry.id   AF-A0AAC8YWN1-F1
#
_cell.length_a   1.000
_cell.length_b   1.000
_cell.length_c   1.000
_cell.angle_alpha   90.00
_cell.angle_beta   90.00
_cell.angle_gamma   90.00
#
_symmetry.space_group_name_H-M   'P 1'
#
loop_
_entity.id
_entity.type
_entity.pdbx_description
1 polymer ?
#
loop_
_entity_poly.entity_id
_entity_poly.type
_entity_poly.pdbx_seq_one_letter_code
_entity_poly.pdbx_strand_id
1 'polypeptide(L)'
;MTDIGSNLQRNRIHRALSRPNLLMGADRELVLVTGLAAAILIFVVLTLHSAVFGIAVWIGVVAALRMMAKADPMMRRVYIRHICYRSHYRPTSTPWHRY
;
A
#
# COMPACT_ATOMS: atom_id res chain seq x y z
N MET A 1 -35.14 10.43 -31.89
CA MET A 1 -35.53 9.10 -31.37
C MET A 1 -34.99 8.99 -29.95
N THR A 2 -35.88 9.03 -28.96
CA THR A 2 -35.57 8.97 -27.52
C THR A 2 -35.85 7.57 -27.01
N ASP A 3 -34.82 6.85 -26.54
CA ASP A 3 -34.98 5.53 -25.94
C ASP A 3 -35.69 5.62 -24.59
N ILE A 4 -36.90 5.06 -24.55
CA ILE A 4 -37.76 4.88 -23.37
C ILE A 4 -37.49 3.45 -22.89
N GLY A 5 -36.66 3.24 -21.86
CA GLY A 5 -36.57 1.88 -21.29
C GLY A 5 -35.46 1.55 -20.31
N SER A 6 -34.36 2.30 -20.21
CA SER A 6 -33.32 1.94 -19.23
C SER A 6 -33.60 2.58 -17.87
N ASN A 7 -34.37 1.89 -17.01
CA ASN A 7 -34.48 2.16 -15.57
C ASN A 7 -33.13 1.87 -14.87
N LEU A 8 -32.10 2.65 -15.19
CA LEU A 8 -30.79 2.54 -14.56
C LEU A 8 -30.88 3.07 -13.13
N GLN A 9 -30.98 2.14 -12.18
CA GLN A 9 -31.01 2.44 -10.76
C GLN A 9 -29.65 3.04 -10.35
N ARG A 10 -29.59 4.37 -10.19
CA ARG A 10 -28.37 5.07 -9.77
C ARG A 10 -28.14 4.82 -8.28
N ASN A 11 -27.17 3.96 -7.97
CA ASN A 11 -26.75 3.75 -6.60
C ASN A 11 -25.66 4.75 -6.22
N ARG A 12 -25.76 5.36 -5.03
CA ARG A 12 -24.83 6.41 -4.59
C ARG A 12 -23.54 5.75 -4.13
N ILE A 13 -22.50 5.77 -4.97
CA ILE A 13 -21.20 5.23 -4.60
C ILE A 13 -20.55 6.19 -3.59
N HIS A 14 -20.44 5.74 -2.34
CA HIS A 14 -19.82 6.51 -1.28
C HIS A 14 -18.30 6.60 -1.49
N ARG A 15 -17.80 7.81 -1.71
CA ARG A 15 -16.37 8.13 -1.91
C ARG A 15 -15.46 7.71 -0.75
N ALA A 16 -16.04 7.34 0.40
CA ALA A 16 -15.31 6.79 1.54
C ALA A 16 -14.75 5.38 1.26
N LEU A 17 -15.39 4.59 0.39
CA LEU A 17 -14.92 3.23 0.06
C LEU A 17 -13.73 3.22 -0.91
N SER A 18 -13.53 4.28 -1.71
CA SER A 18 -12.45 4.32 -2.71
C SER A 18 -11.18 5.02 -2.21
N ARG A 19 -11.23 5.70 -1.06
CA ARG A 19 -10.06 6.39 -0.51
C ARG A 19 -9.16 5.38 0.21
N PRO A 20 -7.87 5.31 -0.15
CA PRO A 20 -6.91 4.54 0.65
C PRO A 20 -6.88 5.09 2.07
N ASN A 21 -7.07 4.21 3.05
CA ASN A 21 -7.06 4.56 4.47
C ASN A 21 -5.61 4.71 4.96
N LEU A 22 -5.02 5.88 4.71
CA LEU A 22 -3.68 6.24 5.18
C LEU A 22 -3.73 6.60 6.67
N LEU A 23 -2.86 5.98 7.48
CA LEU A 23 -2.72 6.28 8.90
C LEU A 23 -1.47 7.15 9.10
N MET A 24 -1.63 8.30 9.78
CA MET A 24 -0.55 9.29 9.97
C MET A 24 0.12 9.77 8.66
N GLY A 25 -0.60 9.70 7.53
CA GLY A 25 -0.06 10.09 6.22
C GLY A 25 0.87 9.06 5.59
N ALA A 26 0.88 7.82 6.09
CA ALA A 26 1.56 6.67 5.51
C ALA A 26 0.63 5.44 5.49
N ASP A 27 1.05 4.35 4.82
CA ASP A 27 0.30 3.10 4.81
C ASP A 27 0.25 2.49 6.21
N ARG A 28 -0.98 2.29 6.74
CA ARG A 28 -1.23 1.74 8.08
C ARG A 28 -0.41 0.50 8.40
N GLU A 29 -0.45 -0.48 7.50
CA GLU A 29 0.17 -1.79 7.71
C GLU A 29 1.69 -1.69 7.82
N LEU A 30 2.32 -0.83 7.02
CA LEU A 30 3.76 -0.62 7.03
C LEU A 30 4.22 0.06 8.33
N VAL A 31 3.48 1.06 8.80
CA VAL A 31 3.76 1.73 10.08
C VAL A 31 3.61 0.75 11.25
N LEU A 32 2.57 -0.08 11.25
CA LEU A 32 2.34 -1.06 12.31
C LEU A 32 3.44 -2.14 12.33
N VAL A 33 3.82 -2.69 11.17
CA VAL A 33 4.86 -3.72 11.08
C VAL A 33 6.22 -3.17 11.50
N THR A 34 6.57 -1.95 11.07
CA THR A 34 7.85 -1.32 11.43
C THR A 34 7.90 -0.91 12.90
N GLY A 35 6.78 -0.43 13.46
CA GLY A 35 6.67 -0.18 14.90
C GLY A 35 6.79 -1.44 15.74
N LEU A 36 6.17 -2.55 15.31
CA LEU A 36 6.32 -3.84 15.96
C LEU A 36 7.77 -4.34 15.90
N ALA A 37 8.41 -4.27 14.73
CA ALA A 37 9.80 -4.66 14.56
C ALA A 37 10.76 -3.82 15.43
N ALA A 38 10.53 -2.51 15.52
CA ALA A 38 11.30 -1.62 16.39
C ALA A 38 11.10 -1.99 17.88
N ALA A 39 9.87 -2.27 18.31
CA ALA A 39 9.60 -2.71 19.67
C ALA A 39 10.32 -4.03 19.98
N ILE A 40 10.25 -5.02 19.08
CA ILE A 40 10.96 -6.30 19.22
C ILE A 40 12.47 -6.06 19.34
N LEU A 41 13.06 -5.20 18.49
CA LEU A 41 14.47 -4.87 18.54
C LEU A 41 14.90 -4.28 19.89
N ILE A 42 14.07 -3.41 20.48
CA ILE A 42 14.33 -2.83 21.81
C ILE A 42 14.24 -3.92 22.89
N PHE A 43 13.21 -4.77 22.83
CA PHE A 43 12.99 -5.84 23.80
C PHE A 43 14.01 -6.98 23.72
N VAL A 44 14.59 -7.27 22.55
CA VAL A 44 15.60 -8.33 22.40
C VAL A 44 16.91 -7.94 23.06
N VAL A 45 17.28 -6.65 23.01
CA VAL A 45 18.58 -6.18 23.49
C VAL A 45 18.52 -5.68 24.94
N LEU A 46 17.38 -5.18 25.42
CA LEU A 46 17.16 -4.63 26.77
C LEU A 46 18.21 -3.59 27.24
N THR A 47 18.87 -2.87 26.33
CA THR A 47 19.84 -1.81 26.70
C THR A 47 19.29 -0.41 26.42
N LEU A 48 19.69 0.58 27.22
CA LEU A 48 19.31 1.98 26.99
C LEU A 48 19.73 2.48 25.60
N HIS A 49 20.92 2.08 25.14
CA HIS A 49 21.41 2.40 23.80
C HIS A 49 20.50 1.84 22.71
N SER A 50 20.03 0.59 22.84
CA SER A 50 19.09 0.01 21.88
C SER A 50 17.72 0.69 21.89
N ALA A 51 17.26 1.21 23.02
CA ALA A 51 16.02 1.97 23.08
C ALA A 51 16.10 3.27 22.27
N VAL A 52 17.16 4.06 22.49
CA VAL A 52 17.39 5.31 21.74
C VAL A 52 17.58 5.01 20.25
N PHE A 53 18.38 4.00 19.91
CA PHE A 53 18.62 3.61 18.54
C PHE A 53 17.35 3.10 17.85
N GLY A 54 16.57 2.24 18.51
CA GLY A 54 15.31 1.71 17.99
C GLY A 54 14.28 2.81 17.72
N ILE A 55 14.16 3.80 18.61
CA ILE A 55 13.29 4.96 18.41
C ILE A 55 13.78 5.82 17.24
N ALA A 56 15.08 6.11 17.16
CA ALA A 56 15.66 6.91 16.08
C ALA A 56 15.44 6.25 14.71
N VAL A 57 15.70 4.95 14.61
CA VAL A 57 15.45 4.15 13.41
C VAL A 57 13.97 4.15 13.06
N TRP A 58 13.09 3.94 14.05
CA TRP A 58 11.65 3.92 13.81
C TRP A 58 11.13 5.26 13.28
N ILE A 59 11.56 6.39 13.85
CA ILE A 59 11.21 7.73 13.36
C ILE A 59 11.71 7.93 11.93
N GLY A 60 12.94 7.52 11.62
CA GLY A 60 13.50 7.60 10.27
C GLY A 60 12.69 6.78 9.25
N VAL A 61 12.31 5.55 9.61
CA VAL A 61 11.48 4.68 8.77
C VAL A 61 10.09 5.28 8.56
N VAL A 62 9.44 5.80 9.61
CA VAL A 62 8.13 6.45 9.50
C VAL A 62 8.20 7.71 8.64
N ALA A 63 9.27 8.51 8.75
CA ALA A 63 9.47 9.68 7.92
C ALA A 63 9.62 9.30 6.43
N ALA A 64 10.40 8.25 6.12
CA ALA A 64 10.55 7.74 4.76
C ALA A 64 9.21 7.21 4.20
N LEU A 65 8.45 6.43 4.98
CA LEU A 65 7.14 5.93 4.60
C LEU A 65 6.14 7.07 4.36
N ARG A 66 6.20 8.14 5.16
CA ARG A 66 5.37 9.34 4.99
C ARG A 66 5.73 10.10 3.72
N MET A 67 7.01 10.20 3.37
CA MET A 67 7.45 10.80 2.10
C MET A 67 6.96 9.98 0.90
N MET A 68 7.07 8.65 0.98
CA MET A 68 6.60 7.73 -0.06
C MET A 68 5.09 7.83 -0.28
N ALA A 69 4.30 7.83 0.79
CA ALA A 69 2.86 7.97 0.72
C ALA A 69 2.39 9.35 0.22
N LYS A 70 3.20 10.40 0.41
CA LYS A 70 2.96 11.72 -0.17
C LYS A 70 3.21 11.74 -1.68
N ALA A 71 4.13 10.93 -2.18
CA ALA A 71 4.44 10.82 -3.61
C ALA A 71 3.40 9.96 -4.35
N ASP A 72 3.10 8.75 -3.85
CA ASP A 72 2.06 7.89 -4.41
C ASP A 72 1.50 6.92 -3.35
N PRO A 73 0.23 7.08 -2.92
CA PRO A 73 -0.40 6.18 -1.95
C PRO A 73 -0.67 4.76 -2.49
N MET A 74 -0.57 4.52 -3.80
CA MET A 74 -0.69 3.19 -4.41
C MET A 74 0.66 2.53 -4.71
N MET A 75 1.79 3.19 -4.43
CA MET A 75 3.13 2.72 -4.76
C MET A 75 3.42 1.33 -4.17
N ARG A 76 2.89 1.00 -2.99
CA ARG A 76 2.97 -0.34 -2.40
C ARG A 76 2.40 -1.43 -3.31
N ARG A 77 1.20 -1.21 -3.87
CA ARG A 77 0.55 -2.21 -4.73
C ARG A 77 1.32 -2.41 -6.03
N VAL A 78 1.83 -1.31 -6.59
CA VAL A 78 2.67 -1.35 -7.79
C VAL A 78 3.98 -2.07 -7.51
N TYR A 79 4.63 -1.80 -6.37
CA TYR A 79 5.88 -2.43 -5.96
C TYR A 79 5.73 -3.93 -5.70
N ILE A 80 4.69 -4.35 -4.95
CA ILE A 80 4.41 -5.79 -4.73
C ILE A 80 4.15 -6.46 -6.08
N ARG A 81 3.35 -5.83 -6.95
CA ARG A 81 3.09 -6.36 -8.28
C ARG A 81 4.38 -6.46 -9.10
N HIS A 82 5.27 -5.46 -9.03
CA HIS A 82 6.57 -5.46 -9.70
C HIS A 82 7.47 -6.61 -9.22
N ILE A 83 7.51 -6.89 -7.91
CA ILE A 83 8.26 -8.05 -7.38
C ILE A 83 7.64 -9.37 -7.82
N CYS A 84 6.31 -9.45 -7.81
CA CYS A 84 5.60 -10.65 -8.23
C CYS A 84 5.60 -10.85 -9.75
N TYR A 85 6.02 -9.86 -10.54
CA TYR A 85 6.11 -10.00 -11.98
C TYR A 85 7.23 -10.98 -12.33
N ARG A 86 6.89 -11.90 -13.25
CA ARG A 86 7.86 -12.84 -13.80
C ARG A 86 8.88 -12.06 -14.63
N SER A 87 10.17 -12.33 -14.42
CA SER A 87 11.29 -11.75 -15.21
C SER A 87 11.07 -11.90 -16.72
N HIS A 88 10.43 -12.98 -17.14
CA HIS A 88 10.02 -13.20 -18.52
C HIS A 88 8.50 -13.30 -18.63
N TYR A 89 7.89 -12.27 -19.21
CA TYR A 89 6.48 -12.29 -19.62
C TYR A 89 6.36 -13.17 -20.85
N ARG A 90 5.66 -14.32 -20.74
CA ARG A 90 5.36 -15.13 -21.93
C ARG A 90 4.42 -14.32 -22.82
N PRO A 91 4.70 -14.14 -24.13
CA PRO A 91 3.78 -13.53 -25.06
C PRO A 91 2.63 -14.52 -25.34
N THR A 92 1.80 -14.77 -24.35
CA THR A 92 0.56 -15.50 -24.54
C THR A 92 -0.51 -14.47 -24.82
N SER A 93 -0.73 -14.16 -26.10
CA SER A 93 -1.98 -13.54 -26.53
C SER A 93 -3.12 -14.46 -26.06
N THR A 94 -4.10 -13.90 -25.35
CA THR A 94 -5.30 -14.64 -24.94
C THR A 94 -5.92 -15.38 -26.15
N PRO A 95 -6.54 -16.57 -25.99
CA PRO A 95 -6.93 -17.46 -27.09
C PRO A 95 -8.00 -16.93 -28.06
N TRP A 96 -8.41 -15.67 -27.92
CA TRP A 96 -9.49 -15.03 -28.66
C TRP A 96 -8.99 -14.21 -29.86
N HIS A 97 -7.89 -14.62 -30.49
CA HIS A 97 -7.53 -14.12 -31.81
C HIS A 97 -8.22 -15.01 -32.85
N ARG A 98 -9.48 -14.69 -33.19
CA ARG A 98 -10.11 -15.23 -34.41
C ARG A 98 -9.44 -14.55 -35.60
N TYR A 99 -8.53 -15.27 -36.28
CA TYR A 99 -8.42 -15.41 -37.74
C TYR A 99 -7.54 -16.62 -38.02
#